data_AF-A0A4R0XL16-F1
#
_entry.id   AF-A0A4R0XL16-F1
#
_cell.length_a   1.000
_cell.length_b   1.000
_cell.length_c   1.000
_cell.angle_alpha   90.00
_cell.angle_beta   90.00
_cell.angle_gamma   90.00
#
_symmetry.space_group_name_H-M   'P 1'
#
loop_
_entity.id
_entity.type
_entity.pdbx_description
1 polymer ?
#
loop_
_entity_poly.entity_id
_entity_poly.type
_entity_poly.pdbx_seq_one_letter_code
_entity_poly.pdbx_strand_id
1 'polypeptide(L)'
;MNCGTRGNVYTYSHLSIYLNGRPLALPANIGAVAPTMAAQTGCAYPVHTDDETGKIRMDASSNVSYTLGQFFAIWGQPLTSTNVAGLTSTPITIYVNNGGQLTKYTGDPTSLVLPAHGEVSIEIGSPLGQIPTFSWTDPPSFDPNQTVLAYGGTVGTPHWQNSNTSTGGTGADVDGLVCASGMAELYHVHAHLAIVSDGQWLALPANVGILSQCNYEMHTHDSTGIIHIETPNLKTFTLGQFFDIWGQTLSNTNVAGVTGTVVAYINDNGDVRRYEGDLRSIELISHRDITLQIGKPVNTLATYSWYEPQ
;
A
#
# COMPACT_ATOMS: atom_id res chain seq x y z
N MET A 1 -9.23 20.78 -2.61
CA MET A 1 -7.88 20.19 -2.47
C MET A 1 -7.54 19.58 -3.82
N ASN A 2 -6.27 19.59 -4.22
CA ASN A 2 -5.81 18.87 -5.41
C ASN A 2 -5.08 17.62 -4.95
N CYS A 3 -5.16 16.54 -5.72
CA CYS A 3 -4.27 15.40 -5.50
C CYS A 3 -2.87 15.72 -6.03
N GLY A 4 -1.88 15.00 -5.54
CA GLY A 4 -0.51 15.06 -6.04
C GLY A 4 0.20 13.74 -5.81
N THR A 5 1.51 13.73 -6.08
CA THR A 5 2.36 12.61 -5.70
C THR A 5 2.30 12.43 -4.18
N ARG A 6 2.22 11.18 -3.73
CA ARG A 6 2.33 10.85 -2.30
C ARG A 6 3.67 11.35 -1.76
N GLY A 7 3.73 11.73 -0.49
CA GLY A 7 4.91 12.35 0.11
C GLY A 7 5.28 11.74 1.46
N ASN A 8 6.53 11.96 1.88
CA ASN A 8 7.12 11.37 3.09
C ASN A 8 6.93 12.19 4.39
N VAL A 9 6.28 13.36 4.32
CA VAL A 9 5.94 14.18 5.50
C VAL A 9 4.46 14.05 5.78
N TYR A 10 4.11 13.35 6.86
CA TYR A 10 2.73 13.00 7.15
C TYR A 10 2.48 12.83 8.64
N THR A 11 1.20 12.84 8.99
CA THR A 11 0.67 12.35 10.26
C THR A 11 -0.58 11.52 9.99
N TYR A 12 -1.17 10.95 11.03
CA TYR A 12 -2.38 10.15 10.91
C TYR A 12 -3.49 10.62 11.83
N SER A 13 -4.73 10.35 11.45
CA SER A 13 -5.86 10.29 12.37
C SER A 13 -6.54 8.93 12.19
N HIS A 14 -7.34 8.49 13.15
CA HIS A 14 -8.13 7.27 13.02
C HIS A 14 -9.61 7.60 12.99
N LEU A 15 -10.36 6.95 12.09
CA LEU A 15 -11.80 7.02 12.03
C LEU A 15 -12.42 5.63 12.21
N SER A 16 -13.26 5.49 13.22
CA SER A 16 -14.13 4.33 13.41
C SER A 16 -15.59 4.73 13.21
N ILE A 17 -16.35 3.90 12.47
CA ILE A 17 -17.80 4.06 12.33
C ILE A 17 -18.47 2.80 12.88
N TYR A 18 -19.44 2.98 13.76
CA TYR A 18 -20.20 1.90 14.38
C TYR A 18 -21.68 2.04 14.06
N LEU A 19 -22.31 0.98 13.55
CA LEU A 19 -23.75 0.89 13.33
C LEU A 19 -24.36 -0.13 14.29
N ASN A 20 -25.20 0.34 15.22
CA ASN A 20 -25.83 -0.47 16.27
C ASN A 20 -24.80 -1.32 17.05
N GLY A 21 -23.71 -0.68 17.46
CA GLY A 21 -22.61 -1.31 18.19
C GLY A 21 -21.69 -2.24 17.38
N ARG A 22 -21.89 -2.36 16.05
CA ARG A 22 -21.01 -3.15 15.17
C ARG A 22 -20.06 -2.24 14.40
N PRO A 23 -18.75 -2.51 14.38
CA PRO A 23 -17.80 -1.74 13.58
C PRO A 23 -18.07 -1.95 12.10
N LEU A 24 -17.93 -0.88 11.32
CA LEU A 24 -17.94 -0.90 9.87
C LEU A 24 -16.53 -0.58 9.37
N ALA A 25 -16.06 -1.36 8.40
CA ALA A 25 -14.83 -1.07 7.69
C ALA A 25 -14.98 0.22 6.88
N LEU A 26 -13.95 1.06 6.88
CA LEU A 26 -13.85 2.12 5.89
C LEU A 26 -13.36 1.50 4.58
N PRO A 27 -13.78 2.00 3.41
CA PRO A 27 -13.13 1.65 2.16
C PRO A 27 -11.64 1.99 2.17
N ALA A 28 -10.84 1.09 1.61
CA ALA A 28 -9.47 1.39 1.21
C ALA A 28 -9.45 2.46 0.08
N ASN A 29 -8.32 3.14 -0.08
CA ASN A 29 -8.06 4.06 -1.19
C ASN A 29 -9.03 5.24 -1.32
N ILE A 30 -9.71 5.66 -0.23
CA ILE A 30 -10.49 6.90 -0.24
C ILE A 30 -9.54 8.05 -0.47
N GLY A 31 -9.74 8.83 -1.53
CA GLY A 31 -8.82 9.92 -1.86
C GLY A 31 -7.56 9.48 -2.60
N ALA A 32 -7.50 8.25 -3.10
CA ALA A 32 -6.55 7.86 -4.13
C ALA A 32 -7.21 7.92 -5.51
N VAL A 33 -6.42 8.32 -6.52
CA VAL A 33 -6.80 8.29 -7.93
C VAL A 33 -5.90 7.27 -8.63
N ALA A 34 -6.52 6.25 -9.21
CA ALA A 34 -5.81 5.17 -9.87
C ALA A 34 -5.03 5.66 -11.11
N PRO A 35 -3.95 4.96 -11.49
CA PRO A 35 -3.28 5.15 -12.77
C PRO A 35 -4.20 5.07 -13.98
N THR A 36 -3.80 5.74 -15.05
CA THR A 36 -4.39 5.60 -16.39
C THR A 36 -3.27 5.46 -17.42
N MET A 37 -3.58 5.05 -18.65
CA MET A 37 -2.58 5.03 -19.74
C MET A 37 -1.88 6.38 -19.95
N ALA A 38 -2.59 7.50 -19.74
CA ALA A 38 -2.08 8.85 -19.92
C ALA A 38 -1.33 9.40 -18.69
N ALA A 39 -1.57 8.82 -17.51
CA ALA A 39 -0.97 9.23 -16.24
C ALA A 39 -0.73 7.99 -15.38
N GLN A 40 0.45 7.39 -15.52
CA GLN A 40 0.71 6.00 -15.12
C GLN A 40 1.02 5.79 -13.63
N THR A 41 1.18 6.88 -12.87
CA THR A 41 1.45 6.85 -11.43
C THR A 41 0.16 7.00 -10.59
N GLY A 42 -0.87 7.66 -11.11
CA GLY A 42 -2.00 8.12 -10.29
C GLY A 42 -1.62 9.26 -9.34
N CYS A 43 -2.45 9.52 -8.33
CA CYS A 43 -2.19 10.53 -7.30
C CYS A 43 -2.99 10.24 -6.01
N ALA A 44 -2.66 10.93 -4.92
CA ALA A 44 -3.46 10.91 -3.69
C ALA A 44 -3.78 12.33 -3.21
N TYR A 45 -4.95 12.49 -2.60
CA TYR A 45 -5.31 13.72 -1.90
C TYR A 45 -4.55 13.82 -0.57
N PRO A 46 -4.36 15.02 -0.01
CA PRO A 46 -3.68 15.22 1.27
C PRO A 46 -4.30 14.49 2.46
N VAL A 47 -5.55 14.03 2.33
CA VAL A 47 -6.28 13.27 3.35
C VAL A 47 -6.89 12.05 2.69
N HIS A 48 -6.42 10.86 3.04
CA HIS A 48 -6.83 9.63 2.36
C HIS A 48 -6.69 8.39 3.26
N THR A 49 -7.31 7.28 2.85
CA THR A 49 -7.07 5.94 3.40
C THR A 49 -6.31 5.10 2.40
N ASP A 50 -5.52 4.15 2.88
CA ASP A 50 -4.87 3.15 2.03
C ASP A 50 -5.44 1.75 2.19
N ASP A 51 -6.07 1.49 3.33
CA ASP A 51 -6.65 0.21 3.71
C ASP A 51 -7.97 0.42 4.47
N GLU A 52 -8.53 -0.69 4.94
CA GLU A 52 -9.83 -0.70 5.59
C GLU A 52 -9.77 -0.47 7.11
N THR A 53 -8.58 -0.19 7.66
CA THR A 53 -8.38 -0.08 9.12
C THR A 53 -9.01 1.17 9.72
N GLY A 54 -9.33 2.17 8.89
CA GLY A 54 -9.77 3.49 9.33
C GLY A 54 -8.63 4.46 9.61
N LYS A 55 -7.37 4.08 9.37
CA LYS A 55 -6.22 4.98 9.44
C LYS A 55 -6.29 5.98 8.28
N ILE A 56 -6.52 7.24 8.61
CA ILE A 56 -6.53 8.37 7.68
C ILE A 56 -5.14 8.99 7.70
N ARG A 57 -4.45 8.94 6.56
CA ARG A 57 -3.21 9.67 6.35
C ARG A 57 -3.50 11.13 6.06
N MET A 58 -2.67 12.01 6.62
CA MET A 58 -2.76 13.45 6.47
C MET A 58 -1.38 14.02 6.11
N ASP A 59 -1.28 14.75 4.99
CA ASP A 59 -0.08 15.46 4.57
C ASP A 59 0.30 16.52 5.62
N ALA A 60 1.52 16.42 6.15
CA ALA A 60 2.03 17.31 7.18
C ALA A 60 3.17 18.21 6.66
N SER A 61 3.36 18.28 5.33
CA SER A 61 4.36 19.16 4.70
C SER A 61 4.10 20.65 4.95
N SER A 62 2.86 21.00 5.30
CA SER A 62 2.44 22.32 5.75
C SER A 62 1.77 22.22 7.11
N ASN A 63 1.77 23.31 7.89
CA ASN A 63 1.04 23.38 9.18
C ASN A 63 -0.48 23.48 9.00
N VAL A 64 -1.04 22.90 7.93
CA VAL A 64 -2.47 22.88 7.63
C VAL A 64 -3.12 21.76 8.43
N SER A 65 -4.31 22.03 8.96
CA SER A 65 -5.16 21.02 9.58
C SER A 65 -6.27 20.58 8.61
N TYR A 66 -6.71 19.34 8.76
CA TYR A 66 -7.78 18.79 7.94
C TYR A 66 -9.02 18.48 8.77
N THR A 67 -10.19 18.54 8.15
CA THR A 67 -11.46 18.24 8.82
C THR A 67 -12.05 16.92 8.36
N LEU A 68 -12.90 16.33 9.22
CA LEU A 68 -13.73 15.18 8.87
C LEU A 68 -14.63 15.49 7.66
N GLY A 69 -15.13 16.73 7.55
CA GLY A 69 -15.89 17.18 6.38
C GLY A 69 -15.07 17.17 5.08
N GLN A 70 -13.81 17.58 5.13
CA GLN A 70 -12.90 17.49 3.98
C GLN A 70 -12.66 16.05 3.54
N PHE A 71 -12.45 15.13 4.50
CA PHE A 71 -12.30 13.71 4.21
C PHE A 71 -13.56 13.11 3.56
N PHE A 72 -14.75 13.38 4.11
CA PHE A 72 -16.02 12.90 3.53
C PHE A 72 -16.32 13.54 2.17
N ALA A 73 -15.92 14.79 1.94
CA ALA A 73 -16.04 15.43 0.64
C ALA A 73 -15.13 14.77 -0.42
N ILE A 74 -13.90 14.39 -0.04
CA ILE A 74 -13.01 13.58 -0.90
C ILE A 74 -13.63 12.20 -1.16
N TRP A 75 -14.20 11.57 -0.13
CA TRP A 75 -14.90 10.29 -0.25
C TRP A 75 -16.16 10.39 -1.12
N GLY A 76 -16.72 11.60 -1.31
CA GLY A 76 -17.99 11.79 -2.02
C GLY A 76 -19.20 11.27 -1.23
N GLN A 77 -19.08 11.17 0.09
CA GLN A 77 -20.11 10.66 0.98
C GLN A 77 -20.73 11.78 1.83
N PRO A 78 -22.05 11.75 2.09
CA PRO A 78 -22.69 12.77 2.92
C PRO A 78 -22.20 12.70 4.38
N LEU A 79 -21.99 13.87 4.99
CA LEU A 79 -21.71 14.01 6.41
C LEU A 79 -22.55 15.15 7.00
N THR A 80 -23.45 14.81 7.91
CA THR A 80 -24.31 15.75 8.65
C THR A 80 -24.57 15.18 10.05
N SER A 81 -25.27 15.92 10.91
CA SER A 81 -25.70 15.42 12.23
C SER A 81 -26.70 14.26 12.18
N THR A 82 -27.27 13.94 11.01
CA THR A 82 -28.27 12.87 10.82
C THR A 82 -27.94 11.91 9.69
N ASN A 83 -26.78 12.04 9.06
CA ASN A 83 -26.36 11.19 7.95
C ASN A 83 -24.83 11.08 7.90
N VAL A 84 -24.32 9.85 7.94
CA VAL A 84 -22.90 9.54 7.80
C VAL A 84 -22.77 8.49 6.70
N ALA A 85 -22.27 8.87 5.52
CA ALA A 85 -22.11 7.98 4.36
C ALA A 85 -23.39 7.21 3.97
N GLY A 86 -24.55 7.87 4.04
CA GLY A 86 -25.86 7.28 3.72
C GLY A 86 -26.53 6.57 4.90
N LEU A 87 -25.81 6.39 6.02
CA LEU A 87 -26.37 5.82 7.24
C LEU A 87 -27.14 6.89 8.00
N THR A 88 -28.46 6.69 8.13
CA THR A 88 -29.41 7.69 8.67
C THR A 88 -30.08 7.25 9.97
N SER A 89 -29.62 6.14 10.57
CA SER A 89 -30.12 5.71 11.89
C SER A 89 -29.72 6.70 12.98
N THR A 90 -30.59 6.89 13.97
CA THR A 90 -30.37 7.85 15.06
C THR A 90 -30.41 7.15 16.42
N PRO A 91 -29.73 7.69 17.45
CA PRO A 91 -28.89 8.90 17.43
C PRO A 91 -27.57 8.71 16.68
N ILE A 92 -26.99 9.81 16.17
CA ILE A 92 -25.58 9.87 15.74
C ILE A 92 -24.81 10.60 16.84
N THR A 93 -23.79 9.94 17.39
CA THR A 93 -22.90 10.52 18.41
C THR A 93 -21.46 10.42 17.95
N ILE A 94 -20.69 11.50 18.11
CA ILE A 94 -19.28 11.55 17.74
C ILE A 94 -18.45 11.71 19.01
N TYR A 95 -17.43 10.87 19.15
CA TYR A 95 -16.42 10.97 20.18
C TYR A 95 -15.06 11.26 19.55
N VAL A 96 -14.26 12.06 20.25
CA VAL A 96 -12.87 12.35 19.88
C VAL A 96 -11.99 11.93 21.05
N ASN A 97 -11.05 11.03 20.77
CA ASN A 97 -9.97 10.68 21.69
C ASN A 97 -8.69 11.36 21.19
N ASN A 98 -8.15 12.29 21.97
CA ASN A 98 -6.88 12.95 21.64
C ASN A 98 -5.89 12.73 22.79
N GLY A 99 -4.85 11.91 22.55
CA GLY A 99 -3.85 11.59 23.57
C GLY A 99 -4.42 10.88 24.81
N GLY A 100 -5.49 10.08 24.66
CA GLY A 100 -6.17 9.39 25.75
C GLY A 100 -7.32 10.16 26.39
N GLN A 101 -7.54 11.42 26.02
CA GLN A 101 -8.66 12.22 26.49
C GLN A 101 -9.88 12.02 25.57
N LEU A 102 -10.81 11.16 25.99
CA LEU A 102 -12.08 10.94 25.29
C LEU A 102 -13.09 12.05 25.62
N THR A 103 -13.62 12.70 24.59
CA THR A 103 -14.65 13.74 24.70
C THR A 103 -15.76 13.51 23.69
N LYS A 104 -17.00 13.86 24.07
CA LYS A 104 -18.13 13.87 23.13
C LYS A 104 -18.10 15.17 22.32
N TYR A 105 -18.07 15.06 21.00
CA TYR A 105 -18.13 16.21 20.10
C TYR A 105 -19.59 16.59 19.83
N THR A 106 -19.91 17.89 19.95
CA THR A 106 -21.28 18.41 19.81
C THR A 106 -21.42 19.48 18.72
N GLY A 107 -20.33 19.78 17.99
CA GLY A 107 -20.34 20.74 16.90
C GLY A 107 -20.85 20.15 15.59
N ASP A 108 -20.75 20.92 14.51
CA ASP A 108 -20.99 20.43 13.15
C ASP A 108 -19.94 19.37 12.78
N PRO A 109 -20.33 18.12 12.46
CA PRO A 109 -19.39 17.06 12.08
C PRO A 109 -18.43 17.46 10.95
N THR A 110 -18.87 18.32 10.03
CA THR A 110 -18.04 18.75 8.88
C THR A 110 -16.88 19.67 9.30
N SER A 111 -17.01 20.36 10.44
CA SER A 111 -16.01 21.27 11.00
C SER A 111 -15.09 20.59 12.03
N LEU A 112 -15.30 19.30 12.33
CA LEU A 112 -14.44 18.54 13.23
C LEU A 112 -13.04 18.45 12.63
N VAL A 113 -12.05 19.08 13.27
CA VAL A 113 -10.64 18.95 12.90
C VAL A 113 -10.14 17.56 13.31
N LEU A 114 -9.57 16.82 12.36
CA LEU A 114 -8.99 15.50 12.62
C LEU A 114 -7.77 15.65 13.52
N PRO A 115 -7.75 15.05 14.72
CA PRO A 115 -6.60 15.14 15.62
C PRO A 115 -5.44 14.31 15.07
N ALA A 116 -4.25 14.90 15.01
CA ALA A 116 -3.01 14.20 14.70
C ALA A 116 -2.71 13.14 15.79
N HIS A 117 -2.49 11.90 15.38
CA HIS A 117 -2.44 10.69 16.22
C HIS A 117 -3.59 10.57 17.23
N GLY A 118 -4.75 11.14 16.91
CA GLY A 118 -5.99 10.96 17.66
C GLY A 118 -7.00 10.11 16.91
N GLU A 119 -8.14 9.88 17.54
CA GLU A 119 -9.18 8.98 17.06
C GLU A 119 -10.54 9.70 17.07
N VAL A 120 -11.31 9.48 16.01
CA VAL A 120 -12.69 9.91 15.87
C VAL A 120 -13.55 8.67 15.78
N SER A 121 -14.50 8.53 16.70
CA SER A 121 -15.47 7.43 16.71
C SER A 121 -16.87 7.97 16.46
N ILE A 122 -17.54 7.46 15.43
CA ILE A 122 -18.92 7.81 15.09
C ILE A 122 -19.82 6.63 15.43
N GLU A 123 -20.71 6.79 16.38
CA GLU A 123 -21.75 5.82 16.74
C GLU A 123 -23.07 6.20 16.09
N ILE A 124 -23.72 5.23 15.45
CA ILE A 124 -24.98 5.40 14.72
C ILE A 124 -25.96 4.36 15.27
N GLY A 125 -27.06 4.83 15.87
CA GLY A 125 -28.08 3.97 16.48
C GLY A 125 -27.75 3.62 17.93
N SER A 126 -27.74 2.32 18.26
CA SER A 126 -27.47 1.88 19.64
C SER A 126 -26.04 2.23 20.11
N PRO A 127 -25.88 2.86 21.29
CA PRO A 127 -24.57 3.25 21.80
C PRO A 127 -23.75 2.03 22.24
N LEU A 128 -22.43 2.13 22.14
CA LEU A 128 -21.50 1.19 22.72
C LEU A 128 -21.45 1.39 24.25
N GLY A 129 -21.15 0.31 24.97
CA GLY A 129 -20.85 0.40 26.41
C GLY A 129 -19.49 1.08 26.69
N GLN A 130 -18.58 1.01 25.73
CA GLN A 130 -17.25 1.61 25.77
C GLN A 130 -16.79 1.90 24.34
N ILE A 131 -16.18 3.07 24.12
CA ILE A 131 -15.53 3.41 22.84
C ILE A 131 -14.18 2.66 22.77
N PRO A 132 -13.98 1.75 21.79
CA PRO A 132 -12.71 1.09 21.58
C PRO A 132 -11.63 2.10 21.17
N THR A 133 -10.39 1.82 21.58
CA THR A 133 -9.22 2.59 21.14
C THR A 133 -8.48 1.86 20.02
N PHE A 134 -7.97 2.58 19.04
CA PHE A 134 -7.15 2.03 17.96
C PHE A 134 -5.73 1.70 18.43
N SER A 135 -5.19 0.57 17.97
CA SER A 135 -3.79 0.19 18.22
C SER A 135 -2.92 0.71 17.09
N TRP A 136 -2.12 1.74 17.37
CA TRP A 136 -1.17 2.29 16.41
C TRP A 136 0.02 1.35 16.25
N THR A 137 0.06 0.61 15.14
CA THR A 137 1.28 -0.08 14.68
C THR A 137 1.90 0.73 13.56
N ASP A 138 2.83 1.62 13.90
CA ASP A 138 3.56 2.36 12.89
C ASP A 138 4.66 1.48 12.27
N PRO A 139 4.89 1.59 10.95
CA PRO A 139 6.03 0.95 10.31
C PRO A 139 7.37 1.40 10.92
N PRO A 140 8.43 0.60 10.79
CA PRO A 140 9.78 1.05 11.11
C PRO A 140 10.14 2.32 10.33
N SER A 141 10.97 3.19 10.93
CA SER A 141 11.43 4.40 10.26
C SER A 141 12.25 4.08 9.01
N PHE A 142 12.32 5.00 8.05
CA PHE A 142 13.20 4.83 6.90
C PHE A 142 14.68 4.87 7.32
N ASP A 143 15.50 4.07 6.62
CA ASP A 143 16.95 4.22 6.65
C ASP A 143 17.31 5.59 6.03
N PRO A 144 18.10 6.44 6.73
CA PRO A 144 18.52 7.72 6.17
C PRO A 144 19.42 7.57 4.93
N ASN A 145 20.02 6.40 4.71
CA ASN A 145 20.83 6.11 3.55
C ASN A 145 19.99 5.38 2.50
N GLN A 146 19.79 6.06 1.38
CA GLN A 146 19.10 5.48 0.24
C GLN A 146 19.95 4.36 -0.39
N THR A 147 19.32 3.23 -0.69
CA THR A 147 19.94 2.14 -1.45
C THR A 147 19.96 2.53 -2.93
N VAL A 148 21.14 2.58 -3.53
CA VAL A 148 21.27 2.92 -4.95
C VAL A 148 20.99 1.70 -5.80
N LEU A 149 19.98 1.79 -6.67
CA LEU A 149 19.71 0.79 -7.69
C LEU A 149 20.51 1.17 -8.94
N ALA A 150 21.21 0.20 -9.52
CA ALA A 150 21.98 0.38 -10.74
C ALA A 150 21.72 -0.78 -11.69
N TYR A 151 21.49 -0.49 -12.96
CA TYR A 151 21.24 -1.51 -13.98
C TYR A 151 22.35 -2.57 -14.01
N GLY A 152 21.95 -3.84 -13.99
CA GLY A 152 22.86 -4.99 -13.91
C GLY A 152 23.45 -5.21 -12.50
N GLY A 153 22.94 -4.49 -11.50
CA GLY A 153 23.39 -4.54 -10.12
C GLY A 153 22.79 -5.69 -9.32
N THR A 154 23.12 -5.71 -8.03
CA THR A 154 22.59 -6.69 -7.07
C THR A 154 22.38 -6.00 -5.73
N VAL A 155 21.20 -6.14 -5.15
CA VAL A 155 20.88 -5.66 -3.80
C VAL A 155 20.61 -6.88 -2.91
N GLY A 156 21.47 -7.08 -1.91
CA GLY A 156 21.42 -8.25 -1.04
C GLY A 156 22.33 -9.40 -1.49
N THR A 157 22.12 -10.58 -0.90
CA THR A 157 22.89 -11.79 -1.21
C THR A 157 22.13 -12.65 -2.21
N PRO A 158 22.75 -13.08 -3.33
CA PRO A 158 22.13 -14.06 -4.23
C PRO A 158 21.69 -15.31 -3.47
N HIS A 159 20.43 -15.70 -3.63
CA HIS A 159 19.82 -16.84 -2.93
C HIS A 159 19.17 -17.84 -3.89
N TRP A 160 18.43 -17.34 -4.89
CA TRP A 160 17.78 -18.15 -5.92
C TRP A 160 18.57 -18.14 -7.23
N GLN A 161 18.34 -19.16 -8.06
CA GLN A 161 18.85 -19.16 -9.43
C GLN A 161 18.11 -18.12 -10.27
N ASN A 162 18.83 -17.52 -11.23
CA ASN A 162 18.24 -16.60 -12.20
C ASN A 162 17.19 -17.30 -13.06
N SER A 163 16.23 -16.53 -13.56
CA SER A 163 15.08 -16.94 -14.36
C SER A 163 13.96 -17.63 -13.57
N ASN A 164 12.89 -17.97 -14.29
CA ASN A 164 11.74 -18.72 -13.75
C ASN A 164 12.15 -20.15 -13.34
N THR A 165 11.46 -20.72 -12.37
CA THR A 165 11.55 -22.16 -12.09
C THR A 165 10.77 -22.98 -13.13
N SER A 166 10.90 -24.32 -13.09
CA SER A 166 10.16 -25.21 -13.98
C SER A 166 8.65 -25.23 -13.77
N THR A 167 8.16 -24.68 -12.65
CA THR A 167 6.73 -24.53 -12.34
C THR A 167 6.21 -23.12 -12.61
N GLY A 168 7.08 -22.21 -13.07
CA GLY A 168 6.72 -20.84 -13.44
C GLY A 168 6.33 -20.71 -14.89
N GLY A 169 6.46 -19.50 -15.42
CA GLY A 169 6.11 -19.17 -16.79
C GLY A 169 7.05 -19.81 -17.82
N THR A 170 6.47 -20.58 -18.76
CA THR A 170 7.22 -21.24 -19.86
C THR A 170 6.87 -20.71 -21.27
N GLY A 171 6.17 -19.58 -21.36
CA GLY A 171 5.83 -18.88 -22.60
C GLY A 171 4.34 -18.86 -22.94
N ALA A 172 3.51 -19.58 -22.17
CA ALA A 172 2.06 -19.45 -22.20
C ALA A 172 1.60 -18.40 -21.17
N ASP A 173 0.41 -17.85 -21.34
CA ASP A 173 -0.11 -16.85 -20.41
C ASP A 173 -0.19 -17.40 -18.98
N VAL A 174 0.20 -16.57 -18.00
CA VAL A 174 0.12 -16.87 -16.56
C VAL A 174 -0.79 -15.84 -15.93
N ASP A 175 -1.93 -16.25 -15.38
CA ASP A 175 -2.92 -15.36 -14.73
C ASP A 175 -3.34 -14.14 -15.58
N GLY A 176 -3.44 -14.35 -16.90
CA GLY A 176 -3.76 -13.31 -17.87
C GLY A 176 -2.60 -12.37 -18.23
N LEU A 177 -1.40 -12.67 -17.74
CA LEU A 177 -0.14 -12.03 -18.15
C LEU A 177 0.43 -12.72 -19.37
N VAL A 178 0.56 -11.97 -20.46
CA VAL A 178 0.95 -12.48 -21.77
C VAL A 178 2.47 -12.56 -21.86
N CYS A 179 2.99 -13.58 -22.55
CA CYS A 179 4.39 -13.63 -23.01
C CYS A 179 4.46 -13.32 -24.49
N ALA A 180 5.10 -12.21 -24.87
CA ALA A 180 5.19 -11.78 -26.26
C ALA A 180 6.63 -11.47 -26.70
N SER A 181 6.91 -11.75 -27.97
CA SER A 181 8.13 -11.27 -28.63
C SER A 181 7.92 -9.82 -29.06
N GLY A 182 8.80 -8.91 -28.63
CA GLY A 182 8.68 -7.48 -28.97
C GLY A 182 7.41 -6.84 -28.41
N MET A 183 7.15 -7.04 -27.12
CA MET A 183 5.98 -6.49 -26.44
C MET A 183 5.94 -4.97 -26.60
N ALA A 184 4.76 -4.44 -26.94
CA ALA A 184 4.58 -2.99 -26.93
C ALA A 184 4.43 -2.50 -25.49
N GLU A 185 5.14 -1.45 -25.12
CA GLU A 185 5.23 -0.96 -23.74
C GLU A 185 4.52 0.40 -23.62
N LEU A 186 3.26 0.45 -24.06
CA LEU A 186 2.47 1.70 -24.00
C LEU A 186 2.18 2.10 -22.54
N TYR A 187 2.09 1.10 -21.66
CA TYR A 187 2.16 1.25 -20.21
C TYR A 187 3.48 0.65 -19.76
N HIS A 188 4.31 1.47 -19.10
CA HIS A 188 5.65 1.10 -18.68
C HIS A 188 5.90 1.72 -17.30
N VAL A 189 5.85 0.88 -16.27
CA VAL A 189 6.08 1.31 -14.88
C VAL A 189 6.95 0.29 -14.14
N HIS A 190 7.48 0.72 -13.00
CA HIS A 190 8.40 -0.08 -12.19
C HIS A 190 7.87 -0.20 -10.76
N ALA A 191 8.08 -1.34 -10.11
CA ALA A 191 7.87 -1.55 -8.67
C ALA A 191 9.11 -2.22 -8.06
N HIS A 192 9.32 -2.08 -6.75
CA HIS A 192 10.46 -2.70 -6.07
C HIS A 192 10.02 -3.76 -5.09
N LEU A 193 10.73 -4.88 -5.06
CA LEU A 193 10.58 -5.93 -4.07
C LEU A 193 11.90 -6.20 -3.34
N ALA A 194 11.88 -5.99 -2.03
CA ALA A 194 12.90 -6.43 -1.10
C ALA A 194 12.41 -7.64 -0.30
N ILE A 195 13.25 -8.67 -0.20
CA ILE A 195 13.02 -9.83 0.68
C ILE A 195 14.11 -9.83 1.74
N VAL A 196 13.73 -9.75 3.01
CA VAL A 196 14.65 -9.69 4.14
C VAL A 196 14.33 -10.83 5.09
N SER A 197 15.24 -11.81 5.21
CA SER A 197 15.10 -12.95 6.11
C SER A 197 16.05 -12.80 7.30
N ASP A 198 15.50 -12.70 8.51
CA ASP A 198 16.28 -12.55 9.74
C ASP A 198 17.33 -11.42 9.71
N GLY A 199 17.01 -10.34 9.01
CA GLY A 199 17.89 -9.17 8.81
C GLY A 199 18.84 -9.28 7.62
N GLN A 200 18.89 -10.42 6.92
CA GLN A 200 19.67 -10.59 5.70
C GLN A 200 18.81 -10.29 4.46
N TRP A 201 19.29 -9.39 3.62
CA TRP A 201 18.72 -9.11 2.31
C TRP A 201 18.98 -10.27 1.35
N LEU A 202 17.93 -10.82 0.76
CA LEU A 202 17.98 -11.86 -0.25
C LEU A 202 17.74 -11.21 -1.61
N ALA A 203 18.73 -11.27 -2.50
CA ALA A 203 18.62 -10.66 -3.81
C ALA A 203 17.59 -11.40 -4.66
N LEU A 204 16.72 -10.65 -5.32
CA LEU A 204 15.79 -11.18 -6.30
C LEU A 204 16.56 -11.74 -7.51
N PRO A 205 16.14 -12.85 -8.13
CA PRO A 205 16.84 -13.34 -9.32
C PRO A 205 16.65 -12.42 -10.52
N ALA A 206 17.70 -12.32 -11.33
CA ALA A 206 17.63 -11.68 -12.63
C ALA A 206 16.83 -12.56 -13.62
N ASN A 207 16.27 -11.96 -14.67
CA ASN A 207 15.58 -12.62 -15.78
C ASN A 207 14.32 -13.41 -15.40
N VAL A 208 13.70 -13.15 -14.24
CA VAL A 208 12.34 -13.66 -13.98
C VAL A 208 11.43 -13.05 -15.04
N GLY A 209 10.60 -13.87 -15.69
CA GLY A 209 9.70 -13.44 -16.76
C GLY A 209 10.37 -13.25 -18.13
N ILE A 210 11.67 -13.47 -18.27
CA ILE A 210 12.40 -13.34 -19.54
C ILE A 210 12.75 -14.73 -20.09
N LEU A 211 12.28 -15.04 -21.29
CA LEU A 211 12.55 -16.29 -22.00
C LEU A 211 13.22 -15.99 -23.35
N SER A 212 13.86 -17.01 -23.95
CA SER A 212 14.55 -16.84 -25.24
C SER A 212 13.66 -16.36 -26.38
N GLN A 213 12.35 -16.62 -26.29
CA GLN A 213 11.36 -16.36 -27.33
C GLN A 213 10.41 -15.19 -27.02
N CYS A 214 10.30 -14.77 -25.75
CA CYS A 214 9.37 -13.74 -25.32
C CYS A 214 9.70 -13.21 -23.91
N ASN A 215 9.17 -12.03 -23.60
CA ASN A 215 9.10 -11.50 -22.24
C ASN A 215 7.65 -11.52 -21.78
N TYR A 216 7.42 -11.83 -20.51
CA TYR A 216 6.14 -11.56 -19.87
C TYR A 216 5.97 -10.05 -19.62
N GLU A 217 4.72 -9.61 -19.56
CA GLU A 217 4.35 -8.24 -19.19
C GLU A 217 4.94 -7.78 -17.85
N MET A 218 5.35 -8.73 -17.01
CA MET A 218 6.04 -8.48 -15.76
C MET A 218 7.33 -9.30 -15.67
N HIS A 219 8.46 -8.64 -15.41
CA HIS A 219 9.76 -9.30 -15.39
C HIS A 219 10.84 -8.54 -14.62
N THR A 220 12.01 -9.16 -14.43
CA THR A 220 13.22 -8.54 -13.87
C THR A 220 14.36 -8.61 -14.87
N HIS A 221 15.14 -7.54 -15.00
CA HIS A 221 16.38 -7.56 -15.79
C HIS A 221 17.60 -7.98 -14.98
N ASP A 222 17.63 -7.64 -13.70
CA ASP A 222 18.78 -7.84 -12.83
C ASP A 222 18.37 -8.23 -11.39
N SER A 223 19.32 -8.21 -10.46
CA SER A 223 19.11 -8.60 -9.07
C SER A 223 18.99 -7.42 -8.12
N THR A 224 18.60 -6.24 -8.63
CA THR A 224 18.35 -5.05 -7.79
C THR A 224 17.01 -5.09 -7.05
N GLY A 225 16.09 -5.94 -7.49
CA GLY A 225 14.72 -6.04 -6.96
C GLY A 225 13.69 -5.22 -7.73
N ILE A 226 14.07 -4.55 -8.83
CA ILE A 226 13.11 -3.88 -9.73
C ILE A 226 12.31 -4.92 -10.50
N ILE A 227 11.00 -4.78 -10.43
CA ILE A 227 10.02 -5.49 -11.24
C ILE A 227 9.51 -4.50 -12.29
N HIS A 228 9.74 -4.81 -13.55
CA HIS A 228 9.26 -4.08 -14.72
C HIS A 228 7.84 -4.52 -15.04
N ILE A 229 6.96 -3.58 -15.36
CA ILE A 229 5.62 -3.82 -15.88
C ILE A 229 5.51 -3.06 -17.21
N GLU A 230 5.58 -3.81 -18.29
CA GLU A 230 5.73 -3.31 -19.65
C GLU A 230 4.67 -3.99 -20.51
N THR A 231 3.63 -3.26 -20.92
CA THR A 231 2.45 -3.87 -21.55
C THR A 231 1.75 -2.90 -22.50
N PRO A 232 1.03 -3.40 -23.53
CA PRO A 232 0.20 -2.54 -24.38
C PRO A 232 -1.02 -1.96 -23.66
N ASN A 233 -1.48 -2.58 -22.56
CA ASN A 233 -2.72 -2.21 -21.89
C ASN A 233 -2.56 -2.20 -20.38
N LEU A 234 -3.06 -1.15 -19.73
CA LEU A 234 -3.19 -1.11 -18.27
C LEU A 234 -4.10 -2.24 -17.77
N LYS A 235 -3.58 -3.01 -16.82
CA LYS A 235 -4.27 -4.04 -16.03
C LYS A 235 -3.93 -3.82 -14.56
N THR A 236 -4.62 -4.53 -13.67
CA THR A 236 -4.14 -4.70 -12.29
C THR A 236 -3.06 -5.77 -12.29
N PHE A 237 -1.86 -5.39 -11.87
CA PHE A 237 -0.71 -6.27 -11.71
C PHE A 237 -0.46 -6.50 -10.24
N THR A 238 -0.20 -7.73 -9.82
CA THR A 238 -0.09 -8.09 -8.41
C THR A 238 1.18 -8.86 -8.11
N LEU A 239 1.61 -8.78 -6.86
CA LEU A 239 2.75 -9.53 -6.36
C LEU A 239 2.53 -11.05 -6.48
N GLY A 240 1.28 -11.52 -6.34
CA GLY A 240 0.94 -12.93 -6.58
C GLY A 240 1.30 -13.39 -7.99
N GLN A 241 0.88 -12.63 -9.00
CA GLN A 241 1.16 -12.95 -10.41
C GLN A 241 2.66 -12.94 -10.72
N PHE A 242 3.44 -12.04 -10.10
CA PHE A 242 4.90 -12.05 -10.21
C PHE A 242 5.49 -13.38 -9.74
N PHE A 243 5.05 -13.84 -8.56
CA PHE A 243 5.52 -15.10 -7.97
C PHE A 243 5.07 -16.31 -8.78
N ASP A 244 3.93 -16.24 -9.45
CA ASP A 244 3.44 -17.30 -10.34
C ASP A 244 4.26 -17.36 -11.65
N ILE A 245 4.64 -16.22 -12.24
CA ILE A 245 5.62 -16.16 -13.35
C ILE A 245 6.96 -16.75 -12.90
N TRP A 246 7.44 -16.36 -11.72
CA TRP A 246 8.68 -16.88 -11.15
C TRP A 246 8.58 -18.39 -10.86
N GLY A 247 7.38 -18.89 -10.57
CA GLY A 247 7.13 -20.28 -10.18
C GLY A 247 7.53 -20.54 -8.72
N GLN A 248 7.26 -19.58 -7.84
CA GLN A 248 7.58 -19.61 -6.42
C GLN A 248 6.35 -19.38 -5.56
N THR A 249 6.35 -19.92 -4.34
CA THR A 249 5.25 -19.72 -3.40
C THR A 249 5.33 -18.35 -2.73
N LEU A 250 4.19 -17.68 -2.59
CA LEU A 250 4.02 -16.51 -1.73
C LEU A 250 2.85 -16.73 -0.79
N SER A 251 3.10 -16.64 0.52
CA SER A 251 2.09 -16.67 1.57
C SER A 251 2.58 -15.92 2.81
N ASN A 252 1.71 -15.77 3.81
CA ASN A 252 2.06 -15.18 5.11
C ASN A 252 3.12 -15.98 5.90
N THR A 253 3.55 -17.14 5.40
CA THR A 253 4.55 -18.00 6.07
C THR A 253 5.67 -18.49 5.15
N ASN A 254 5.65 -18.13 3.86
CA ASN A 254 6.60 -18.61 2.86
C ASN A 254 6.80 -17.57 1.76
N VAL A 255 8.05 -17.21 1.51
CA VAL A 255 8.45 -16.41 0.34
C VAL A 255 9.51 -17.20 -0.43
N ALA A 256 9.12 -17.75 -1.58
CA ALA A 256 9.99 -18.49 -2.48
C ALA A 256 10.82 -19.61 -1.80
N GLY A 257 10.20 -20.34 -0.88
CA GLY A 257 10.83 -21.45 -0.14
C GLY A 257 11.51 -21.02 1.17
N VAL A 258 11.63 -19.73 1.44
CA VAL A 258 12.11 -19.23 2.74
C VAL A 258 10.92 -19.14 3.69
N THR A 259 10.93 -19.96 4.74
CA THR A 259 9.80 -20.12 5.66
C THR A 259 9.98 -19.34 6.95
N GLY A 260 8.91 -18.71 7.42
CA GLY A 260 8.86 -17.97 8.67
C GLY A 260 7.67 -17.01 8.64
N THR A 261 7.30 -16.39 9.77
CA THR A 261 6.25 -15.36 9.77
C THR A 261 6.64 -14.23 8.83
N VAL A 262 5.77 -13.91 7.87
CA VAL A 262 5.98 -12.84 6.90
C VAL A 262 5.23 -11.59 7.34
N VAL A 263 5.92 -10.45 7.34
CA VAL A 263 5.33 -9.12 7.49
C VAL A 263 5.65 -8.32 6.24
N ALA A 264 4.63 -7.69 5.65
CA ALA A 264 4.79 -6.84 4.49
C ALA A 264 4.66 -5.36 4.85
N TYR A 265 5.55 -4.55 4.28
CA TYR A 265 5.46 -3.10 4.31
C TYR A 265 5.36 -2.60 2.87
N ILE A 266 4.42 -1.69 2.63
CA ILE A 266 4.27 -0.98 1.36
C ILE A 266 4.71 0.45 1.60
N ASN A 267 5.53 0.98 0.71
CA ASN A 267 5.93 2.38 0.68
C ASN A 267 5.65 2.98 -0.71
N ASP A 268 4.72 3.93 -0.76
CA ASP A 268 4.38 4.68 -1.98
C ASP A 268 4.94 6.11 -1.88
N ASN A 269 6.21 6.31 -2.23
CA ASN A 269 6.92 7.60 -2.16
C ASN A 269 6.89 8.28 -0.77
N GLY A 270 7.23 7.52 0.27
CA GLY A 270 7.19 7.96 1.67
C GLY A 270 5.87 7.68 2.37
N ASP A 271 4.89 7.18 1.62
CA ASP A 271 3.64 6.69 2.14
C ASP A 271 3.73 5.24 2.57
N VAL A 272 4.21 5.06 3.81
CA VAL A 272 4.53 3.77 4.35
C VAL A 272 3.49 3.26 5.34
N ARG A 273 3.14 1.98 5.16
CA ARG A 273 2.19 1.25 5.99
C ARG A 273 2.58 -0.23 6.08
N ARG A 274 2.20 -0.87 7.17
CA ARG A 274 2.18 -2.33 7.26
C ARG A 274 0.96 -2.82 6.49
N TYR A 275 1.15 -3.82 5.64
CA TYR A 275 0.07 -4.44 4.90
C TYR A 275 -0.45 -5.67 5.65
N GLU A 276 -1.74 -5.69 5.95
CA GLU A 276 -2.40 -6.77 6.71
C GLU A 276 -3.29 -7.67 5.83
N GLY A 277 -3.38 -7.38 4.54
CA GLY A 277 -4.15 -8.18 3.58
C GLY A 277 -3.41 -9.43 3.09
N ASP A 278 -3.98 -10.09 2.08
CA ASP A 278 -3.30 -11.19 1.39
C ASP A 278 -2.12 -10.66 0.57
N LEU A 279 -0.89 -11.10 0.87
CA LEU A 279 0.33 -10.65 0.19
C LEU A 279 0.26 -10.80 -1.33
N ARG A 280 -0.45 -11.84 -1.81
CA ARG A 280 -0.62 -12.07 -3.25
C ARG A 280 -1.47 -11.00 -3.92
N SER A 281 -2.31 -10.29 -3.15
CA SER A 281 -3.19 -9.22 -3.61
C SER A 281 -2.52 -7.84 -3.58
N ILE A 282 -1.25 -7.72 -3.18
CA ILE A 282 -0.53 -6.45 -3.24
C ILE A 282 -0.39 -6.03 -4.70
N GLU A 283 -1.07 -4.95 -5.08
CA GLU A 283 -0.95 -4.37 -6.41
C GLU A 283 0.43 -3.75 -6.61
N LEU A 284 1.01 -3.95 -7.80
CA LEU A 284 2.26 -3.34 -8.23
C LEU A 284 1.91 -2.13 -9.11
N ILE A 285 2.24 -0.94 -8.61
CA ILE A 285 2.03 0.35 -9.29
C ILE A 285 3.38 1.09 -9.41
N SER A 286 3.42 2.15 -10.22
CA SER A 286 4.66 2.91 -10.41
C SER A 286 5.28 3.35 -9.09
N HIS A 287 6.54 2.96 -8.90
CA HIS A 287 7.45 3.26 -7.80
C HIS A 287 6.92 2.87 -6.42
N ARG A 288 6.06 1.84 -6.36
CA ARG A 288 5.73 1.17 -5.10
C ARG A 288 6.91 0.32 -4.64
N ASP A 289 7.35 0.54 -3.41
CA ASP A 289 8.33 -0.29 -2.74
C ASP A 289 7.63 -1.29 -1.81
N ILE A 290 8.01 -2.57 -1.90
CA ILE A 290 7.48 -3.63 -1.05
C ILE A 290 8.64 -4.27 -0.30
N THR A 291 8.56 -4.29 1.03
CA THR A 291 9.47 -5.07 1.88
C THR A 291 8.73 -6.27 2.45
N LEU A 292 9.18 -7.47 2.10
CA LEU A 292 8.77 -8.72 2.76
C LEU A 292 9.82 -9.10 3.80
N GLN A 293 9.49 -8.88 5.06
CA GLN A 293 10.28 -9.34 6.20
C GLN A 293 9.86 -10.75 6.58
N ILE A 294 10.84 -11.64 6.77
CA ILE A 294 10.64 -13.03 7.21
C ILE A 294 11.39 -13.23 8.53
N GLY A 295 10.69 -13.73 9.55
CA GLY A 295 11.29 -14.00 10.86
C GLY A 295 11.49 -12.73 11.68
N LYS A 296 12.75 -12.37 12.00
CA LYS A 296 13.04 -11.23 12.89
C LYS A 296 12.56 -9.88 12.33
N PRO A 297 12.09 -8.96 13.19
CA PRO A 297 11.77 -7.58 12.82
C PRO A 297 12.93 -6.83 12.15
N VAL A 298 12.63 -6.10 11.08
CA VAL A 298 13.49 -5.05 10.53
C VAL A 298 13.33 -3.79 11.38
N ASN A 299 14.46 -3.12 11.66
CA ASN A 299 14.46 -1.89 12.47
C ASN A 299 14.30 -0.62 11.63
N THR A 300 14.61 -0.70 10.33
CA THR A 300 14.42 0.37 9.36
C THR A 300 13.90 -0.21 8.04
N LEU A 301 13.23 0.64 7.26
CA LEU A 301 12.82 0.33 5.89
C LEU A 301 13.73 1.06 4.91
N ALA A 302 14.17 0.38 3.86
CA ALA A 302 14.99 1.03 2.84
C ALA A 302 14.16 2.01 2.00
N THR A 303 14.85 2.97 1.41
CA THR A 303 14.37 3.79 0.29
C THR A 303 15.36 3.64 -0.85
N TYR A 304 14.91 3.85 -2.10
CA TYR A 304 15.70 3.50 -3.27
C TYR A 304 15.97 4.68 -4.20
N SER A 305 17.21 4.80 -4.66
CA SER A 305 17.61 5.72 -5.72
C SER A 305 17.48 4.98 -7.03
N TRP A 306 16.41 5.26 -7.76
CA TRP A 306 16.05 4.57 -8.99
C TRP A 306 16.89 5.09 -10.16
N TYR A 307 17.40 4.19 -11.00
CA TYR A 307 17.95 4.57 -12.30
C TYR A 307 16.86 4.64 -13.38
N GLU A 308 15.78 3.87 -13.21
CA GLU A 308 14.59 3.95 -14.05
C GLU A 308 13.74 5.17 -13.67
N PRO A 309 13.17 5.90 -14.66
CA PRO A 309 12.30 7.03 -14.40
C PRO A 309 10.98 6.64 -13.68
N GLN A 310 10.35 7.63 -13.03
CA GLN A 310 9.06 7.51 -12.32
C GLN A 310 7.85 7.63 -13.23
#